data_AF-A0AAP0QFX2-F1
#
_entry.id   AF-A0AAP0QFX2-F1
#
_cell.length_a   1.000
_cell.length_b   1.000
_cell.length_c   1.000
_cell.angle_alpha   90.00
_cell.angle_beta   90.00
_cell.angle_gamma   90.00
#
_symmetry.space_group_name_H-M   'P 1'
#
loop_
_entity.id
_entity.type
_entity.pdbx_description
1 polymer ?
#
loop_
_entity_poly.entity_id
_entity_poly.type
_entity_poly.pdbx_seq_one_letter_code
_entity_poly.pdbx_strand_id
1 'polypeptide(L)'
;MASSGRAKRVTDPLNEKVKAQLIGHQLSYVSSGSEYSAAAVDDDSPSLSELVHDFLEHELSQAQPPGYDSDSERVDTVADSTELIEDILKSTANGNVDLYRNLLLTHVLKSMEVFSRLRQQKSVFRRQVMSLLRELGHNAAICKTKWSSSGGLTAGNYEYIDVVQSDSYTSTQNRYFVDLDFAAEFEIARPTSAYTRLSATLPRIYVGKGEELKRIVKVTCDAAKKSLKSKDLTLPPWRKNRYMQNKWFGPYKRTVNPIPAGSLSPAAGPSVSNGVKCRCIGFDDGVNGRLFVRTR
;
A
#
# COMPACT_ATOMS: atom_id res chain seq x y z
N MET A 1 -44.00 52.41 -15.33
CA MET A 1 -44.39 51.27 -16.22
C MET A 1 -43.36 50.17 -16.02
N ALA A 2 -43.74 49.04 -15.42
CA ALA A 2 -42.83 47.97 -15.05
C ALA A 2 -42.64 46.97 -16.20
N SER A 3 -41.39 46.62 -16.50
CA SER A 3 -40.98 45.61 -17.48
C SER A 3 -41.06 44.21 -16.88
N SER A 4 -41.81 43.29 -17.49
CA SER A 4 -41.82 41.87 -17.10
C SER A 4 -41.08 41.03 -18.15
N GLY A 5 -39.91 40.50 -17.76
CA GLY A 5 -39.13 39.57 -18.58
C GLY A 5 -39.72 38.16 -18.54
N ARG A 6 -39.93 37.54 -19.70
CA ARG A 6 -40.42 36.16 -19.85
C ARG A 6 -39.24 35.18 -19.79
N ALA A 7 -39.19 34.33 -18.77
CA ALA A 7 -38.27 33.20 -18.72
C ALA A 7 -38.66 32.15 -19.78
N LYS A 8 -37.70 31.75 -20.63
CA LYS A 8 -37.84 30.59 -21.52
C LYS A 8 -37.37 29.34 -20.78
N ARG A 9 -38.31 28.49 -20.35
CA ARG A 9 -38.00 27.11 -19.96
C ARG A 9 -37.95 26.28 -21.25
N VAL A 10 -36.78 25.74 -21.57
CA VAL A 10 -36.60 24.74 -22.62
C VAL A 10 -36.42 23.41 -21.90
N THR A 11 -37.47 22.61 -21.88
CA THR A 11 -37.39 21.19 -21.56
C THR A 11 -37.91 20.45 -22.77
N ASP A 12 -37.06 20.32 -23.79
CA ASP A 12 -37.30 19.33 -24.83
C ASP A 12 -36.91 17.96 -24.27
N PRO A 13 -37.80 16.96 -24.31
CA PRO A 13 -37.45 15.60 -23.94
C PRO A 13 -36.35 15.08 -24.87
N LEU A 14 -35.35 14.41 -24.29
CA LEU A 14 -34.29 13.75 -25.04
C LEU A 14 -34.90 12.79 -26.06
N ASN A 15 -34.48 12.94 -27.33
CA ASN A 15 -34.88 12.06 -28.43
C ASN A 15 -34.58 10.59 -28.06
N GLU A 16 -35.54 9.70 -28.34
CA GLU A 16 -35.47 8.26 -28.08
C GLU A 16 -34.19 7.60 -28.61
N LYS A 17 -33.58 8.14 -29.68
CA LYS A 17 -32.30 7.68 -30.20
C LYS A 17 -31.12 7.92 -29.24
N VAL A 18 -31.17 9.00 -28.46
CA VAL A 18 -30.16 9.33 -27.43
C VAL A 18 -30.41 8.51 -26.17
N LYS A 19 -31.69 8.29 -25.79
CA LYS A 19 -32.03 7.37 -24.70
C LYS A 19 -31.56 5.94 -24.98
N ALA A 20 -31.71 5.46 -26.21
CA ALA A 20 -31.26 4.14 -26.63
C ALA A 20 -29.72 3.98 -26.61
N GLN A 21 -28.95 5.07 -26.69
CA GLN A 21 -27.49 5.02 -26.52
C GLN A 21 -27.06 5.01 -25.05
N LEU A 22 -27.89 5.50 -24.12
CA LEU A 22 -27.61 5.43 -22.68
C LEU A 22 -27.94 4.04 -22.10
N ILE A 23 -28.90 3.33 -22.68
CA ILE A 23 -29.27 1.98 -22.27
C ILE A 23 -28.39 1.01 -23.07
N GLY A 24 -27.22 0.73 -22.52
CA GLY A 24 -26.19 -0.09 -23.14
C GLY A 24 -26.70 -1.47 -23.57
N HIS A 25 -27.00 -1.60 -24.86
CA HIS A 25 -27.15 -2.87 -25.55
C HIS A 25 -25.94 -3.07 -26.45
N GLN A 26 -24.98 -3.84 -25.93
CA GLN A 26 -24.13 -4.80 -26.63
C GLN A 26 -24.00 -4.59 -28.15
N LEU A 27 -23.10 -3.70 -28.57
CA LEU A 27 -22.53 -3.70 -29.91
C LEU A 27 -21.02 -3.82 -29.78
N SER A 28 -20.55 -4.98 -30.23
CA SER A 28 -19.17 -5.39 -30.39
C SER A 28 -18.36 -4.33 -31.13
N TYR A 29 -17.53 -3.61 -30.39
CA TYR A 29 -16.40 -2.90 -30.96
C TYR A 29 -15.34 -3.95 -31.30
N VAL A 30 -15.29 -4.37 -32.56
CA VAL A 30 -14.23 -5.21 -33.09
C VAL A 30 -12.99 -4.32 -33.24
N SER A 31 -12.10 -4.38 -32.25
CA SER A 31 -10.74 -3.86 -32.39
C SER A 31 -9.77 -5.03 -32.37
N SER A 32 -9.14 -5.19 -33.53
CA SER A 32 -8.14 -6.18 -33.90
C SER A 32 -6.90 -6.14 -33.00
N GLY A 33 -6.40 -7.32 -32.58
CA GLY A 33 -5.00 -7.48 -32.20
C GLY A 33 -4.65 -8.59 -31.20
N SER A 34 -4.10 -9.67 -31.73
CA SER A 34 -3.22 -10.69 -31.12
C SER A 34 -3.86 -11.83 -30.34
N GLU A 35 -3.88 -12.97 -31.02
CA GLU A 35 -3.99 -14.33 -30.53
C GLU A 35 -2.73 -14.76 -29.74
N TYR A 36 -2.90 -15.04 -28.44
CA TYR A 36 -2.09 -16.03 -27.73
C TYR A 36 -3.04 -16.93 -26.92
N SER A 37 -3.03 -18.19 -27.30
CA SER A 37 -3.81 -19.27 -26.71
C SER A 37 -3.46 -19.51 -25.23
N ALA A 38 -4.52 -19.81 -24.48
CA ALA A 38 -4.59 -20.77 -23.39
C ALA A 38 -3.56 -20.69 -22.25
N ALA A 39 -3.91 -19.95 -21.22
CA ALA A 39 -4.01 -20.51 -19.88
C ALA A 39 -5.14 -19.78 -19.15
N ALA A 40 -6.20 -20.52 -18.79
CA ALA A 40 -7.21 -20.04 -17.86
C ALA A 40 -6.50 -19.74 -16.53
N VAL A 41 -6.37 -18.47 -16.22
CA VAL A 41 -6.14 -18.01 -14.86
C VAL A 41 -7.39 -17.20 -14.58
N ASP A 42 -8.24 -17.71 -13.69
CA ASP A 42 -9.35 -16.95 -13.14
C ASP A 42 -8.79 -15.62 -12.61
N ASP A 43 -9.00 -14.54 -13.36
CA ASP A 43 -8.85 -13.19 -12.85
C ASP A 43 -10.09 -12.91 -12.01
N ASP A 44 -10.14 -13.55 -10.84
CA ASP A 44 -11.20 -13.50 -9.84
C ASP A 44 -11.13 -12.16 -9.07
N SER A 45 -10.99 -11.06 -9.81
CA SER A 45 -10.99 -9.72 -9.27
C SER A 45 -12.44 -9.23 -9.22
N PRO A 46 -13.01 -9.02 -8.02
CA PRO A 46 -14.40 -8.61 -7.90
C PRO A 46 -14.61 -7.25 -8.56
N SER A 47 -15.76 -7.10 -9.23
CA SER A 47 -16.12 -5.84 -9.87
C SER A 47 -16.22 -4.70 -8.84
N LEU A 48 -15.93 -3.46 -9.24
CA LEU A 48 -16.06 -2.31 -8.32
C LEU A 48 -17.47 -2.19 -7.73
N SER A 49 -18.50 -2.57 -8.48
CA SER A 49 -19.89 -2.62 -8.01
C SER A 49 -20.07 -3.63 -6.87
N GLU A 50 -19.50 -4.83 -7.01
CA GLU A 50 -19.60 -5.90 -6.01
C GLU A 50 -18.90 -5.50 -4.70
N LEU A 51 -17.72 -4.89 -4.78
CA LEU A 51 -17.01 -4.35 -3.61
C LEU A 51 -17.81 -3.26 -2.87
N VAL A 52 -18.57 -2.44 -3.60
CA VAL A 52 -19.42 -1.38 -3.03
C VAL A 52 -20.70 -1.98 -2.44
N HIS A 53 -21.30 -2.99 -3.08
CA HIS A 53 -22.48 -3.67 -2.56
C HIS A 53 -22.16 -4.45 -1.28
N ASP A 54 -21.09 -5.25 -1.27
CA ASP A 54 -20.57 -5.94 -0.08
C ASP A 54 -20.33 -4.97 1.09
N PHE A 55 -19.85 -3.76 0.78
CA PHE A 55 -19.60 -2.73 1.78
C PHE A 55 -20.90 -2.21 2.42
N LEU A 56 -21.93 -1.95 1.62
CA LEU A 56 -23.21 -1.42 2.09
C LEU A 56 -24.04 -2.49 2.82
N GLU A 57 -24.00 -3.74 2.36
CA GLU A 57 -24.78 -4.84 2.95
C GLU A 57 -24.27 -5.26 4.33
N HIS A 58 -22.95 -5.18 4.56
CA HIS A 58 -22.35 -5.50 5.87
C HIS A 58 -22.65 -4.49 6.99
N GLU A 59 -23.14 -3.28 6.67
CA GLU A 59 -23.55 -2.29 7.68
C GLU A 59 -25.00 -2.52 8.16
N LEU A 60 -25.88 -3.08 7.31
CA LEU A 60 -27.29 -3.32 7.63
C LEU A 60 -27.55 -4.68 8.30
N SER A 61 -26.61 -5.61 8.23
CA SER A 61 -26.76 -7.01 8.66
C SER A 61 -25.97 -7.38 9.94
N GLN A 62 -25.53 -6.40 10.73
CA GLN A 62 -24.92 -6.65 12.05
C GLN A 62 -25.95 -7.15 13.09
N ALA A 63 -26.39 -8.40 12.92
CA ALA A 63 -26.69 -9.29 14.04
C ALA A 63 -25.49 -10.25 14.17
N GLN A 64 -24.49 -9.88 14.96
CA GLN A 64 -23.37 -10.75 15.34
C GLN A 64 -23.71 -11.52 16.64
N PRO A 65 -23.16 -12.73 16.86
CA PRO A 65 -23.33 -13.51 18.10
C PRO A 65 -22.61 -12.81 19.28
N PRO A 66 -22.95 -13.15 20.55
CA PRO A 66 -22.63 -12.31 21.70
C PRO A 66 -21.15 -12.39 22.06
N GLY A 67 -20.36 -11.47 21.53
CA GLY A 67 -18.96 -11.23 21.90
C GLY A 67 -18.79 -9.82 22.45
N TYR A 68 -19.27 -9.58 23.67
CA TYR A 68 -18.99 -8.44 24.54
C TYR A 68 -18.80 -7.07 23.82
N ASP A 69 -19.86 -6.60 23.14
CA ASP A 69 -19.95 -5.20 22.73
C ASP A 69 -20.51 -4.41 23.92
N SER A 70 -19.61 -3.80 24.69
CA SER A 70 -19.99 -2.93 25.80
C SER A 70 -20.27 -1.54 25.23
N ASP A 71 -21.52 -1.35 24.81
CA ASP A 71 -22.07 -0.08 24.37
C ASP A 71 -22.26 0.84 25.60
N SER A 72 -21.16 1.44 26.04
CA SER A 72 -21.20 2.52 27.03
C SER A 72 -20.92 3.84 26.30
N GLU A 73 -21.99 4.56 25.98
CA GLU A 73 -21.90 5.97 25.60
C GLU A 73 -21.42 6.78 26.81
N ARG A 74 -20.10 6.92 26.94
CA ARG A 74 -19.47 7.95 27.75
C ARG A 74 -18.55 8.78 26.88
N VAL A 75 -18.70 10.09 27.01
CA VAL A 75 -18.08 11.17 26.22
C VAL A 75 -16.54 11.24 26.41
N ASP A 76 -15.92 10.26 27.08
CA ASP A 76 -14.50 10.29 27.48
C ASP A 76 -13.60 9.24 26.80
N THR A 77 -14.13 8.30 26.00
CA THR A 77 -13.31 7.14 25.56
C THR A 77 -12.15 7.47 24.61
N VAL A 78 -12.14 8.64 23.97
CA VAL A 78 -11.06 9.02 23.04
C VAL A 78 -9.90 9.69 23.79
N ALA A 79 -10.17 10.35 24.93
CA ALA A 79 -9.12 10.79 25.84
C ALA A 79 -8.36 9.57 26.35
N ASP A 80 -9.09 8.55 26.85
CA ASP A 80 -8.54 7.26 27.25
C ASP A 80 -7.73 6.58 26.13
N SER A 81 -8.21 6.66 24.89
CA SER A 81 -7.49 6.10 23.73
C SER A 81 -6.18 6.84 23.44
N THR A 82 -6.15 8.15 23.68
CA THR A 82 -4.93 8.97 23.50
C THR A 82 -3.92 8.64 24.60
N GLU A 83 -4.37 8.59 25.85
CA GLU A 83 -3.55 8.17 27.00
C GLU A 83 -3.00 6.76 26.81
N LEU A 84 -3.82 5.83 26.32
CA LEU A 84 -3.39 4.46 26.03
C LEU A 84 -2.28 4.41 24.96
N ILE A 85 -2.39 5.20 23.87
CA ILE A 85 -1.32 5.29 22.87
C ILE A 85 -0.06 5.89 23.48
N GLU A 86 -0.19 6.97 24.24
CA GLU A 86 0.94 7.58 24.92
C GLU A 86 1.61 6.62 25.89
N ASP A 87 0.85 5.83 26.65
CA ASP A 87 1.38 4.84 27.59
C ASP A 87 2.09 3.69 26.86
N ILE A 88 1.52 3.22 25.74
CA ILE A 88 2.19 2.25 24.87
C ILE A 88 3.54 2.80 24.38
N LEU A 89 3.58 4.06 23.94
CA LEU A 89 4.80 4.69 23.44
C LEU A 89 5.81 5.00 24.57
N LYS A 90 5.36 5.49 25.73
CA LYS A 90 6.18 5.80 26.91
C LYS A 90 6.79 4.56 27.54
N SER A 91 5.99 3.50 27.74
CA SER A 91 6.48 2.22 28.25
C SER A 91 7.57 1.62 27.36
N THR A 92 7.55 1.96 26.08
CA THR A 92 8.55 1.54 25.10
C THR A 92 9.75 2.49 25.01
N ALA A 93 9.56 3.78 25.28
CA ALA A 93 10.59 4.82 25.24
C ALA A 93 11.48 4.86 26.50
N ASN A 94 11.08 4.23 27.61
CA ASN A 94 11.93 4.06 28.77
C ASN A 94 13.19 3.24 28.39
N GLY A 95 14.26 3.96 28.01
CA GLY A 95 15.39 3.51 27.19
C GLY A 95 16.25 2.35 27.69
N ASN A 96 15.92 1.74 28.84
CA ASN A 96 16.58 0.54 29.34
C ASN A 96 15.99 -0.77 28.81
N VAL A 97 14.81 -0.77 28.18
CA VAL A 97 14.12 -2.02 27.81
C VAL A 97 14.53 -2.54 26.43
N ASP A 98 14.87 -1.66 25.47
CA ASP A 98 15.16 -2.07 24.09
C ASP A 98 16.22 -1.18 23.40
N LEU A 99 17.49 -1.40 23.76
CA LEU A 99 18.63 -0.67 23.18
C LEU A 99 18.73 -0.84 21.67
N TYR A 100 18.35 -2.02 21.15
CA TYR A 100 18.44 -2.29 19.72
C TYR A 100 17.41 -1.51 18.91
N ARG A 101 16.17 -1.37 19.42
CA ARG A 101 15.16 -0.49 18.80
C ARG A 101 15.68 0.93 18.65
N ASN A 102 16.33 1.48 19.69
CA ASN A 102 16.85 2.85 19.66
C ASN A 102 17.99 3.01 18.64
N LEU A 103 18.90 2.04 18.58
CA LEU A 103 19.93 1.98 17.55
C LEU A 103 19.32 1.90 16.15
N LEU A 104 18.35 1.01 15.95
CA LEU A 104 17.66 0.82 14.68
C LEU A 104 16.94 2.10 14.24
N LEU A 105 16.21 2.78 15.14
CA LEU A 105 15.57 4.06 14.86
C LEU A 105 16.59 5.12 14.42
N THR A 106 17.73 5.20 15.10
CA THR A 106 18.82 6.12 14.73
C THR A 106 19.32 5.84 13.30
N HIS A 107 19.53 4.56 12.95
CA HIS A 107 19.97 4.17 11.62
C HIS A 107 18.89 4.39 10.54
N VAL A 108 17.61 4.18 10.86
CA VAL A 108 16.48 4.49 9.98
C VAL A 108 16.44 5.99 9.67
N LEU A 109 16.50 6.84 10.70
CA LEU A 109 16.49 8.30 10.55
C LEU A 109 17.67 8.78 9.71
N LYS A 110 18.88 8.29 9.99
CA LYS A 110 20.08 8.57 9.19
C LYS A 110 19.87 8.19 7.72
N SER A 111 19.31 7.01 7.47
CA SER A 111 19.08 6.53 6.11
C SER A 111 18.04 7.37 5.36
N MET A 112 16.97 7.76 6.05
CA MET A 112 15.93 8.62 5.47
C MET A 112 16.44 10.01 5.10
N GLU A 113 17.44 10.51 5.83
CA GLU A 113 18.09 11.79 5.53
C GLU A 113 18.98 11.69 4.29
N VAL A 114 19.82 10.64 4.22
CA VAL A 114 20.69 10.36 3.06
C VAL A 114 19.88 10.26 1.77
N PHE A 115 18.71 9.62 1.82
CA PHE A 115 17.84 9.41 0.66
C PHE A 115 16.63 10.36 0.60
N SER A 116 16.68 11.52 1.29
CA SER A 116 15.56 12.46 1.40
C SER A 116 14.98 12.89 0.04
N ARG A 117 15.82 13.01 -0.99
CA ARG A 117 15.41 13.36 -2.38
C ARG A 117 14.53 12.31 -3.04
N LEU A 118 14.52 11.07 -2.54
CA LEU A 118 13.76 9.97 -3.10
C LEU A 118 12.39 9.77 -2.44
N ARG A 119 12.02 10.58 -1.42
CA ARG A 119 10.77 10.41 -0.64
C ARG A 119 9.50 10.27 -1.49
N GLN A 120 9.45 10.93 -2.65
CA GLN A 120 8.30 10.83 -3.56
C GLN A 120 8.22 9.49 -4.30
N GLN A 121 9.35 8.81 -4.49
CA GLN A 121 9.41 7.46 -5.05
C GLN A 121 9.38 6.43 -3.92
N LYS A 122 8.21 6.26 -3.27
CA LYS A 122 8.08 5.49 -2.01
C LYS A 122 8.74 4.09 -2.06
N SER A 123 8.59 3.35 -3.16
CA SER A 123 9.19 2.01 -3.32
C SER A 123 10.72 2.05 -3.41
N VAL A 124 11.27 2.98 -4.19
CA VAL A 124 12.72 3.19 -4.33
C VAL A 124 13.31 3.68 -3.00
N PHE A 125 12.65 4.64 -2.35
CA PHE A 125 13.07 5.18 -1.07
C PHE A 125 13.16 4.10 0.02
N ARG A 126 12.11 3.28 0.19
CA ARG A 126 12.14 2.15 1.14
C ARG A 126 13.28 1.18 0.84
N ARG A 127 13.53 0.88 -0.43
CA ARG A 127 14.59 -0.04 -0.84
C ARG A 127 15.99 0.51 -0.55
N GLN A 128 16.21 1.80 -0.77
CA GLN A 128 17.48 2.46 -0.45
C GLN A 128 17.72 2.50 1.06
N VAL A 129 16.68 2.84 1.85
CA VAL A 129 16.74 2.77 3.32
C VAL A 129 17.07 1.34 3.77
N MET A 130 16.40 0.32 3.23
CA MET A 130 16.70 -1.08 3.53
C MET A 130 18.15 -1.45 3.18
N SER A 131 18.66 -1.03 2.01
CA SER A 131 20.04 -1.31 1.60
C SER A 131 21.05 -0.74 2.58
N LEU A 132 20.90 0.53 2.96
CA LEU A 132 21.81 1.18 3.91
C LEU A 132 21.72 0.57 5.31
N LEU A 133 20.53 0.16 5.76
CA LEU A 133 20.41 -0.60 7.01
C LEU A 133 21.20 -1.91 6.97
N ARG A 134 21.22 -2.61 5.82
CA ARG A 134 22.04 -3.82 5.65
C ARG A 134 23.54 -3.51 5.61
N GLU A 135 23.94 -2.43 4.96
CA GLU A 135 25.33 -1.95 4.98
C GLU A 135 25.81 -1.60 6.41
N LEU A 136 24.89 -1.12 7.25
CA LEU A 136 25.12 -0.88 8.68
C LEU A 136 25.05 -2.17 9.54
N GLY A 137 24.90 -3.34 8.93
CA GLY A 137 24.95 -4.65 9.60
C GLY A 137 23.61 -5.19 10.10
N HIS A 138 22.48 -4.52 9.80
CA HIS A 138 21.17 -5.06 10.16
C HIS A 138 20.72 -6.15 9.18
N ASN A 139 20.06 -7.20 9.70
CA ASN A 139 19.30 -8.13 8.86
C ASN A 139 17.96 -7.50 8.46
N ALA A 140 18.04 -6.43 7.66
CA ALA A 140 16.90 -5.71 7.13
C ALA A 140 16.41 -6.33 5.82
N ALA A 141 15.11 -6.30 5.57
CA ALA A 141 14.51 -6.72 4.31
C ALA A 141 13.22 -5.95 3.99
N ILE A 142 12.87 -5.93 2.71
CA ILE A 142 11.57 -5.46 2.24
C ILE A 142 10.57 -6.61 2.42
N CYS A 143 9.49 -6.33 3.16
CA CYS A 143 8.35 -7.22 3.31
C CYS A 143 7.19 -6.71 2.47
N LYS A 144 6.66 -7.59 1.62
CA LYS A 144 5.49 -7.32 0.78
C LYS A 144 4.34 -8.23 1.20
N THR A 145 3.34 -7.66 1.85
CA THR A 145 2.10 -8.37 2.19
C THR A 145 1.14 -8.33 1.01
N LYS A 146 0.40 -9.43 0.81
CA LYS A 146 -0.71 -9.52 -0.15
C LYS A 146 -1.78 -10.43 0.43
N TRP A 147 -3.03 -9.99 0.40
CA TRP A 147 -4.18 -10.79 0.86
C TRP A 147 -5.33 -10.69 -0.14
N SER A 148 -6.05 -11.80 -0.30
CA SER A 148 -7.27 -11.87 -1.11
C SER A 148 -8.47 -11.32 -0.34
N SER A 149 -9.56 -11.04 -1.07
CA SER A 149 -10.85 -10.77 -0.46
C SER A 149 -11.33 -12.01 0.29
N SER A 150 -11.83 -11.83 1.52
CA SER A 150 -12.42 -12.93 2.31
C SER A 150 -13.25 -12.42 3.47
N GLY A 151 -14.53 -12.82 3.52
CA GLY A 151 -15.45 -12.50 4.63
C GLY A 151 -15.52 -10.99 4.92
N GLY A 152 -15.97 -10.20 3.94
CA GLY A 152 -16.13 -8.74 4.05
C GLY A 152 -14.83 -7.94 4.14
N LEU A 153 -13.67 -8.59 3.98
CA LEU A 153 -12.37 -7.93 3.83
C LEU A 153 -12.08 -7.75 2.34
N THR A 154 -11.76 -6.52 1.93
CA THR A 154 -11.30 -6.22 0.58
C THR A 154 -9.85 -6.66 0.37
N ALA A 155 -9.54 -7.14 -0.84
CA ALA A 155 -8.17 -7.51 -1.22
C ALA A 155 -7.22 -6.30 -1.09
N GLY A 156 -5.94 -6.58 -0.84
CA GLY A 156 -4.96 -5.52 -0.65
C GLY A 156 -3.52 -6.01 -0.65
N ASN A 157 -2.61 -5.05 -0.67
CA ASN A 157 -1.18 -5.28 -0.56
C ASN A 157 -0.53 -4.10 0.20
N TYR A 158 0.64 -4.36 0.77
CA TYR A 158 1.42 -3.33 1.45
C TYR A 158 2.92 -3.66 1.43
N GLU A 159 3.75 -2.62 1.54
CA GLU A 159 5.20 -2.76 1.54
C GLU A 159 5.81 -1.99 2.71
N TYR A 160 6.57 -2.71 3.55
CA TYR A 160 7.26 -2.17 4.72
C TYR A 160 8.65 -2.81 4.84
N ILE A 161 9.46 -2.33 5.80
CA ILE A 161 10.77 -2.91 6.11
C ILE A 161 10.65 -3.72 7.40
N ASP A 162 11.25 -4.90 7.46
CA ASP A 162 11.49 -5.58 8.74
C ASP A 162 12.98 -5.71 9.05
N VAL A 163 13.29 -5.87 10.32
CA VAL A 163 14.64 -6.19 10.80
C VAL A 163 14.54 -7.33 11.79
N VAL A 164 15.31 -8.40 11.54
CA VAL A 164 15.36 -9.56 12.43
C VAL A 164 16.66 -9.53 13.21
N GLN A 165 16.58 -9.32 14.52
CA GLN A 165 17.69 -9.40 15.43
C GLN A 165 17.70 -10.79 16.08
N SER A 166 18.74 -11.57 15.82
CA SER A 166 19.00 -12.79 16.58
C SER A 166 19.74 -12.43 17.86
N ASP A 167 19.22 -12.84 19.01
CA ASP A 167 19.96 -12.80 20.27
C ASP A 167 20.79 -14.09 20.39
N SER A 168 22.12 -13.92 20.41
CA SER A 168 23.07 -15.02 20.50
C SER A 168 22.95 -15.81 21.80
N TYR A 169 22.41 -15.22 22.86
CA TYR A 169 22.36 -15.81 24.19
C TYR A 169 21.06 -16.57 24.45
N THR A 170 19.94 -16.09 23.91
CA THR A 170 18.61 -16.60 24.24
C THR A 170 17.98 -17.47 23.15
N SER A 171 18.64 -17.64 21.99
CA SER A 171 18.07 -18.27 20.78
C SER A 171 16.77 -17.60 20.30
N THR A 172 16.42 -16.44 20.86
CA THR A 172 15.22 -15.69 20.49
C THR A 172 15.52 -14.80 19.30
N GLN A 173 14.55 -14.70 18.38
CA GLN A 173 14.60 -13.76 17.28
C GLN A 173 13.59 -12.65 17.52
N ASN A 174 14.10 -11.43 17.71
CA ASN A 174 13.27 -10.24 17.80
C ASN A 174 13.05 -9.68 16.39
N ARG A 175 11.79 -9.58 15.98
CA ARG A 175 11.40 -8.96 14.71
C ARG A 175 10.89 -7.55 14.95
N TYR A 176 11.55 -6.58 14.34
CA TYR A 176 11.13 -5.18 14.32
C TYR A 176 10.48 -4.84 12.99
N PHE A 177 9.38 -4.11 13.06
CA PHE A 177 8.66 -3.54 11.95
C PHE A 177 9.07 -2.09 11.79
N VAL A 178 9.42 -1.71 10.57
CA VAL A 178 9.86 -0.37 10.19
C VAL A 178 8.93 0.16 9.10
N ASP A 179 8.19 1.21 9.43
CA ASP A 179 7.30 1.91 8.51
C ASP A 179 7.69 3.39 8.46
N LEU A 180 8.04 3.86 7.27
CA LEU A 180 8.65 5.19 7.07
C LEU A 180 7.61 6.31 6.97
N ASP A 181 6.32 5.98 6.93
CA ASP A 181 5.20 6.92 6.75
C ASP A 181 3.96 6.45 7.55
N PHE A 182 4.19 5.94 8.76
CA PHE A 182 3.20 5.21 9.55
C PHE A 182 1.95 6.02 9.89
N ALA A 183 2.13 7.25 10.37
CA ALA A 183 1.00 8.10 10.77
C ALA A 183 0.04 8.41 9.60
N ALA A 184 0.57 8.51 8.37
CA ALA A 184 -0.25 8.77 7.17
C ALA A 184 -1.27 7.67 6.91
N GLU A 185 -0.98 6.43 7.31
CA GLU A 185 -1.88 5.28 7.18
C GLU A 185 -3.15 5.42 8.05
N PHE A 186 -3.19 6.40 8.97
CA PHE A 186 -4.31 6.68 9.89
C PHE A 186 -5.02 8.01 9.62
N GLU A 187 -4.68 8.75 8.56
CA GLU A 187 -5.39 9.99 8.22
C GLU A 187 -6.82 9.73 7.72
N ILE A 188 -7.84 10.35 8.31
CA ILE A 188 -9.25 10.18 7.89
C ILE A 188 -9.85 11.49 7.39
N ALA A 189 -10.92 11.40 6.59
CA ALA A 189 -11.67 12.57 6.16
C ALA A 189 -12.50 13.13 7.32
N ARG A 190 -12.49 14.47 7.48
CA ARG A 190 -13.27 15.20 8.50
C ARG A 190 -13.09 14.62 9.93
N PRO A 191 -11.84 14.54 10.44
CA PRO A 191 -11.60 14.02 11.78
C PRO A 191 -12.27 14.91 12.84
N THR A 192 -12.69 14.31 13.94
CA THR A 192 -13.05 15.06 15.15
C THR A 192 -11.80 15.68 15.77
N SER A 193 -11.97 16.69 16.62
CA SER A 193 -10.85 17.28 17.37
C SER A 193 -10.16 16.23 18.26
N ALA A 194 -10.92 15.32 18.87
CA ALA A 194 -10.41 14.23 19.68
C ALA A 194 -9.55 13.26 18.86
N TYR A 195 -10.03 12.84 17.68
CA TYR A 195 -9.23 11.99 16.78
C TYR A 195 -7.98 12.71 16.27
N THR A 196 -8.08 14.00 15.98
CA THR A 196 -6.93 14.80 15.54
C THR A 196 -5.82 14.79 16.60
N ARG A 197 -6.17 14.98 17.88
CA ARG A 197 -5.21 14.87 18.99
C ARG A 197 -4.58 13.49 19.06
N LEU A 198 -5.38 12.43 19.00
CA LEU A 198 -4.87 11.06 19.02
C LEU A 198 -3.94 10.78 17.84
N SER A 199 -4.32 11.18 16.62
CA SER A 199 -3.48 10.96 15.43
C SER A 199 -2.16 11.72 15.50
N ALA A 200 -2.12 12.86 16.20
CA ALA A 200 -0.92 13.66 16.39
C ALA A 200 0.09 13.02 17.37
N THR A 201 -0.33 12.08 18.21
CA THR A 201 0.59 11.32 19.09
C THR A 201 1.25 10.15 18.36
N LEU A 202 0.73 9.74 17.20
CA LEU A 202 1.31 8.64 16.44
C LEU A 202 2.69 8.99 15.88
N PRO A 203 3.65 8.06 15.93
CA PRO A 203 4.96 8.30 15.36
C PRO A 203 4.85 8.38 13.83
N ARG A 204 5.45 9.42 13.22
CA ARG A 204 5.54 9.52 11.75
C ARG A 204 6.28 8.34 11.14
N ILE A 205 7.33 7.88 11.83
CA ILE A 205 8.12 6.71 11.47
C ILE A 205 7.95 5.70 12.60
N TYR A 206 7.41 4.53 12.29
CA TYR A 206 7.31 3.46 13.26
C TYR A 206 8.53 2.56 13.18
N VAL A 207 9.16 2.28 14.32
CA VAL A 207 10.19 1.25 14.49
C VAL A 207 9.86 0.52 15.78
N GLY A 208 9.38 -0.73 15.71
CA GLY A 208 8.98 -1.44 16.93
C GLY A 208 8.54 -2.88 16.74
N LYS A 209 8.15 -3.55 17.83
CA LYS A 209 7.74 -4.96 17.83
C LYS A 209 6.29 -5.14 17.37
N GLY A 210 5.93 -6.37 17.02
CA GLY A 210 4.62 -6.70 16.46
C GLY A 210 3.46 -6.53 17.44
N GLU A 211 3.68 -6.82 18.72
CA GLU A 211 2.66 -6.74 19.77
C GLU A 211 2.23 -5.30 20.01
N GLU A 212 3.19 -4.39 20.07
CA GLU A 212 2.97 -2.95 20.16
C GLU A 212 2.21 -2.42 18.95
N LEU A 213 2.69 -2.77 17.74
CA LEU A 213 2.06 -2.34 16.48
C LEU A 213 0.60 -2.78 16.41
N LYS A 214 0.27 -4.02 16.79
CA LYS A 214 -1.12 -4.51 16.84
C LYS A 214 -1.99 -3.68 17.78
N ARG A 215 -1.47 -3.32 18.96
CA ARG A 215 -2.20 -2.49 19.93
C ARG A 215 -2.45 -1.09 19.39
N ILE A 216 -1.43 -0.43 18.84
CA ILE A 216 -1.55 0.90 18.23
C ILE A 216 -2.57 0.88 17.10
N VAL A 217 -2.47 -0.09 16.18
CA VAL A 217 -3.40 -0.24 15.06
C VAL A 217 -4.83 -0.39 15.56
N LYS A 218 -5.07 -1.27 16.54
CA LYS A 218 -6.41 -1.50 17.10
C LYS A 218 -7.01 -0.21 17.67
N VAL A 219 -6.31 0.42 18.61
CA VAL A 219 -6.78 1.63 19.31
C VAL A 219 -7.08 2.75 18.31
N THR A 220 -6.20 2.95 17.35
CA THR A 220 -6.36 4.01 16.34
C THR A 220 -7.52 3.73 15.39
N CYS A 221 -7.73 2.48 14.98
CA CYS A 221 -8.88 2.10 14.14
C CYS A 221 -10.21 2.28 14.89
N ASP A 222 -10.26 1.92 16.17
CA ASP A 222 -11.46 2.09 16.99
C ASP A 222 -11.79 3.57 17.18
N ALA A 223 -10.78 4.42 17.42
CA ALA A 223 -10.95 5.87 17.48
C ALA A 223 -11.39 6.46 16.12
N ALA A 224 -10.86 5.95 15.01
CA ALA A 224 -11.25 6.38 13.65
C ALA A 224 -12.73 6.04 13.37
N LYS A 225 -13.17 4.84 13.75
CA LYS A 225 -14.58 4.41 13.65
C LYS A 225 -15.50 5.37 14.40
N LYS A 226 -15.17 5.69 15.66
CA LYS A 226 -15.95 6.63 16.48
C LYS A 226 -15.99 8.03 15.86
N SER A 227 -14.85 8.53 15.38
CA SER A 227 -14.76 9.84 14.74
C SER A 227 -15.64 9.94 13.50
N LEU A 228 -15.56 8.95 12.60
CA LEU A 228 -16.36 8.93 11.37
C LEU A 228 -17.86 8.79 11.68
N LYS A 229 -18.23 7.89 12.60
CA LYS A 229 -19.61 7.71 13.04
C LYS A 229 -20.22 9.01 13.58
N SER A 230 -19.47 9.78 14.39
CA SER A 230 -19.92 11.07 14.93
C SER A 230 -20.10 12.18 13.88
N LYS A 231 -19.63 11.94 12.65
CA LYS A 231 -19.75 12.84 11.50
C LYS A 231 -20.69 12.28 10.43
N ASP A 232 -21.47 11.26 10.77
CA ASP A 232 -22.36 10.54 9.87
C ASP A 232 -21.63 9.97 8.64
N LEU A 233 -20.38 9.52 8.84
CA LEU A 233 -19.55 8.89 7.82
C LEU A 233 -19.33 7.42 8.13
N THR A 234 -19.43 6.58 7.10
CA THR A 234 -19.11 5.15 7.20
C THR A 234 -17.60 4.93 7.22
N LEU A 235 -17.14 3.96 8.02
CA LEU A 235 -15.73 3.56 8.08
C LEU A 235 -15.36 2.79 6.79
N PRO A 236 -14.48 3.31 5.93
CA PRO A 236 -14.14 2.63 4.69
C PRO A 236 -13.41 1.30 4.96
N PRO A 237 -13.48 0.30 4.05
CA PRO A 237 -12.92 -1.03 4.26
C PRO A 237 -11.44 -1.02 4.65
N TRP A 238 -10.65 -0.15 4.01
CA TRP A 238 -9.21 -0.03 4.25
C TRP A 238 -8.83 0.60 5.59
N ARG A 239 -9.81 1.09 6.36
CA ARG A 239 -9.64 1.61 7.72
C ARG A 239 -10.20 0.69 8.80
N LYS A 240 -10.79 -0.45 8.41
CA LYS A 240 -11.17 -1.49 9.36
C LYS A 240 -9.91 -2.11 9.97
N ASN A 241 -9.95 -2.42 11.27
CA ASN A 241 -8.82 -2.98 12.02
C ASN A 241 -8.23 -4.23 11.35
N ARG A 242 -9.06 -5.15 10.85
CA ARG A 242 -8.59 -6.37 10.15
C ARG A 242 -7.78 -6.04 8.89
N TYR A 243 -8.23 -5.07 8.09
CA TYR A 243 -7.49 -4.62 6.91
C TYR A 243 -6.16 -3.98 7.30
N MET A 244 -6.19 -3.08 8.29
CA MET A 244 -5.00 -2.38 8.76
C MET A 244 -3.97 -3.36 9.34
N GLN A 245 -4.37 -4.35 10.13
CA GLN A 245 -3.45 -5.37 10.63
C GLN A 245 -2.81 -6.20 9.50
N ASN A 246 -3.56 -6.53 8.44
CA ASN A 246 -3.02 -7.29 7.31
C ASN A 246 -1.88 -6.59 6.56
N LYS A 247 -1.80 -5.25 6.62
CA LYS A 247 -0.67 -4.50 6.05
C LYS A 247 0.68 -5.00 6.58
N TRP A 248 0.77 -5.30 7.86
CA TRP A 248 2.02 -5.75 8.51
C TRP A 248 2.02 -7.23 8.89
N PHE A 249 0.86 -7.84 9.10
CA PHE A 249 0.74 -9.21 9.63
C PHE A 249 0.11 -10.21 8.66
N GLY A 250 -0.28 -9.79 7.46
CA GLY A 250 -0.77 -10.69 6.43
C GLY A 250 0.33 -11.60 5.86
N PRO A 251 -0.02 -12.58 5.01
CA PRO A 251 0.96 -13.37 4.26
C PRO A 251 1.90 -12.45 3.48
N TYR A 252 3.21 -12.69 3.59
CA TYR A 252 4.21 -11.79 3.02
C TYR A 252 5.38 -12.51 2.35
N LYS A 253 5.98 -11.84 1.38
CA LYS A 253 7.30 -12.19 0.81
C LYS A 253 8.36 -11.26 1.37
N ARG A 254 9.48 -11.83 1.84
CA ARG A 254 10.63 -11.10 2.38
C ARG A 254 11.75 -11.07 1.34
N THR A 255 12.27 -9.89 0.98
CA THR A 255 13.26 -9.74 -0.10
C THR A 255 14.38 -8.78 0.29
N VAL A 256 15.61 -9.09 -0.11
CA VAL A 256 16.82 -8.30 0.20
C VAL A 256 17.47 -7.68 -1.04
N ASN A 257 16.82 -7.82 -2.19
CA ASN A 257 17.38 -7.38 -3.46
C ASN A 257 17.50 -5.84 -3.48
N PRO A 258 18.68 -5.27 -3.80
CA PRO A 258 18.87 -3.82 -3.82
C PRO A 258 18.15 -3.12 -4.98
N ILE A 259 17.71 -3.87 -6.00
CA ILE A 259 17.01 -3.34 -7.19
C ILE A 259 15.76 -4.19 -7.48
N PRO A 260 14.59 -3.59 -7.81
CA PRO A 260 13.46 -4.35 -8.32
C PRO A 260 13.83 -4.92 -9.69
N ALA A 261 13.64 -6.23 -9.90
CA ALA A 261 14.00 -6.92 -11.15
C ALA A 261 13.34 -6.34 -12.43
N GLY A 262 12.42 -5.37 -12.31
CA GLY A 262 11.78 -4.70 -13.43
C GLY A 262 12.25 -3.27 -13.74
N SER A 263 13.25 -2.71 -13.03
CA SER A 263 13.63 -1.30 -13.24
C SER A 263 14.85 -1.09 -14.14
N LEU A 264 15.64 -2.13 -14.43
CA LEU A 264 16.78 -2.07 -15.35
C LEU A 264 16.94 -3.43 -16.03
N SER A 265 16.27 -3.62 -17.15
CA SER A 265 16.68 -4.59 -18.16
C SER A 265 16.38 -3.99 -19.54
N PRO A 266 17.37 -3.82 -20.43
CA PRO A 266 17.05 -3.74 -21.85
C PRO A 266 16.44 -5.10 -22.23
N ALA A 267 15.39 -5.09 -23.05
CA ALA A 267 14.65 -6.27 -23.44
C ALA A 267 15.57 -7.42 -23.88
N ALA A 268 15.78 -8.39 -22.99
CA ALA A 268 16.34 -9.68 -23.34
C ALA A 268 15.14 -10.59 -23.64
N GLY A 269 14.95 -10.88 -24.93
CA GLY A 269 13.90 -11.75 -25.43
C GLY A 269 14.01 -13.19 -24.91
N PRO A 270 12.97 -14.01 -25.12
CA PRO A 270 12.86 -15.34 -24.54
C PRO A 270 13.94 -16.28 -25.10
N SER A 271 14.68 -16.93 -24.20
CA SER A 271 15.57 -18.04 -24.54
C SER A 271 14.73 -19.28 -24.87
N VAL A 272 14.43 -19.47 -26.15
CA VAL A 272 14.04 -20.77 -26.68
C VAL A 272 15.32 -21.44 -27.16
N SER A 273 15.68 -22.55 -26.52
CA SER A 273 16.72 -23.45 -26.99
C SER A 273 16.30 -24.05 -28.32
N ASN A 274 16.75 -23.47 -29.43
CA ASN A 274 16.87 -24.13 -30.72
C ASN A 274 18.06 -23.51 -31.46
N GLY A 275 19.06 -24.34 -31.75
CA GLY A 275 20.31 -23.90 -32.37
C GLY A 275 20.06 -23.30 -33.75
N VAL A 276 20.43 -22.04 -33.92
CA VAL A 276 20.53 -21.39 -35.22
C VAL A 276 21.99 -21.01 -35.45
N LYS A 277 22.59 -21.65 -36.45
CA LYS A 277 23.96 -21.38 -36.91
C LYS A 277 23.93 -20.18 -37.84
N CYS A 278 24.33 -19.01 -37.35
CA CYS A 278 24.52 -17.84 -38.21
C CYS A 278 25.76 -18.04 -39.09
N ARG A 279 25.55 -18.24 -40.40
CA ARG A 279 26.60 -18.02 -41.40
C ARG A 279 26.69 -16.53 -41.68
N CYS A 280 27.86 -15.93 -41.47
CA CYS A 280 28.15 -14.60 -41.96
C CYS A 280 28.23 -14.65 -43.49
N ILE A 281 27.43 -13.83 -44.17
CA ILE A 281 27.61 -13.50 -45.59
C ILE A 281 28.18 -12.09 -45.60
N GLY A 282 29.44 -11.96 -46.02
CA GLY A 282 30.04 -10.66 -46.31
C GLY A 282 29.52 -10.16 -47.65
N PHE A 283 29.23 -8.87 -47.75
CA PHE A 283 29.06 -8.19 -49.03
C PHE A 283 30.43 -7.68 -49.47
N ASP A 284 30.86 -8.05 -50.68
CA ASP A 284 32.02 -7.46 -51.35
C ASP A 284 31.65 -6.05 -51.83
N ASP A 285 32.13 -5.03 -51.12
CA ASP A 285 32.14 -3.65 -51.62
C ASP A 285 33.28 -3.49 -52.63
N GLY A 286 32.98 -3.79 -53.88
CA GLY A 286 33.84 -3.49 -55.00
C GLY A 286 33.75 -2.00 -55.38
N VAL A 287 34.54 -1.13 -54.75
CA VAL A 287 34.99 0.12 -55.39
C VAL A 287 36.42 0.47 -54.96
N ASN A 288 37.29 0.51 -55.97
CA ASN A 288 38.64 1.06 -56.00
C ASN A 288 38.88 2.27 -55.08
N GLY A 289 39.92 2.19 -54.26
CA GLY A 289 40.48 3.35 -53.56
C GLY A 289 41.73 3.01 -52.77
N ARG A 290 42.89 3.03 -53.44
CA ARG A 290 44.20 3.00 -52.78
C ARG A 290 44.28 4.09 -51.70
N LEU A 291 44.63 3.73 -50.48
CA LEU A 291 45.41 4.57 -49.57
C LEU A 291 46.21 3.69 -48.62
N PHE A 292 47.52 3.62 -48.88
CA PHE A 292 48.50 3.10 -47.94
C PHE A 292 48.73 4.13 -46.84
N VAL A 293 48.68 3.72 -45.57
CA VAL A 293 49.62 4.22 -44.56
C VAL A 293 50.03 3.07 -43.66
N ARG A 294 51.34 2.85 -43.57
CA ARG A 294 52.03 1.82 -42.78
C ARG A 294 52.70 2.50 -41.57
N THR A 295 52.83 1.71 -40.50
CA THR A 295 53.76 1.81 -39.36
C THR A 295 53.55 2.97 -38.36
N ARG A 296 53.67 2.75 -37.04
CA ARG A 296 54.33 1.69 -36.28
C ARG A 296 53.60 1.45 -34.97
#